data_AF-A0A0D2R1G8-F1
#
_entry.id   AF-A0A0D2R1G8-F1
#
_cell.length_a   1.000
_cell.length_b   1.000
_cell.length_c   1.000
_cell.angle_alpha   90.00
_cell.angle_beta   90.00
_cell.angle_gamma   90.00
#
_symmetry.space_group_name_H-M   'P 1'
#
loop_
_entity.id
_entity.type
_entity.pdbx_description
1 polymer ?
#
loop_
_entity_poly.entity_id
_entity_poly.type
_entity_poly.pdbx_seq_one_letter_code
_entity_poly.pdbx_strand_id
1 'polypeptide(L)'
;MSLHSSLTMSLLSFSFLLLFTFSAKAIVPPSETFRFVNDGEFGPYVVEYGANYRVISIANAPFQLAFYNTTSNAFTLALRMATTRSESLFRWVWEANRGNPVRENATFSLGTDGNLVLADADGRIAWQSNTANKAVVGFQLLPNGNMVLHDSNGKFIWQSFDHPTDTLLVGQSLRAGGATKLVSRASAQNNVNGAYSLVMEPKQLVLQYKGMNSSKPLVYFKSSVWPNTQDGTLQTVTLNVEETNDGFAYDVLLDYTVANSSIGTGNLILTRPKYNSTLSILRLGIDGNLRVFTYYDKVDSQAWEETFTLFSRDSVWGNECELPERCGNFGLCEENQCVACPSPNGLLGWSRNCQQKKVNCRPNDFGYYKLEGVNHFMSQYNEGEGIKESDCGRKCTSDCNCLGYFYHRETSKCWIANELKTLAKTSNSSHVGYIKAPNK
;
A
#
# COMPACT_ATOMS: atom_id res chain seq x y z
N MET A 1 11.63 101.08 -8.97
CA MET A 1 10.44 100.64 -9.74
C MET A 1 10.91 99.52 -10.66
N SER A 2 10.70 98.26 -10.25
CA SER A 2 9.55 97.40 -10.67
C SER A 2 9.82 96.76 -12.04
N LEU A 3 9.53 95.51 -12.39
CA LEU A 3 9.08 94.26 -11.73
C LEU A 3 8.84 93.29 -12.91
N HIS A 4 9.26 92.01 -12.79
CA HIS A 4 8.77 90.80 -13.51
C HIS A 4 8.84 90.78 -15.07
N SER A 5 8.89 89.66 -15.81
CA SER A 5 8.57 88.21 -15.74
C SER A 5 9.31 87.57 -16.96
N SER A 6 9.74 86.30 -17.09
CA SER A 6 8.96 85.06 -17.05
C SER A 6 9.84 83.80 -17.28
N LEU A 7 9.45 82.71 -16.62
CA LEU A 7 9.46 81.27 -16.96
C LEU A 7 10.64 80.59 -17.72
N THR A 8 11.19 79.52 -17.15
CA THR A 8 10.79 78.14 -17.50
C THR A 8 11.33 77.11 -16.50
N MET A 9 10.48 76.13 -16.20
CA MET A 9 10.65 75.04 -15.24
C MET A 9 11.45 73.86 -15.80
N SER A 10 12.18 73.16 -14.92
CA SER A 10 12.43 71.72 -15.04
C SER A 10 12.95 71.17 -13.71
N LEU A 11 12.03 70.70 -12.86
CA LEU A 11 12.28 69.87 -11.69
C LEU A 11 12.18 68.41 -12.12
N LEU A 12 13.32 67.69 -12.14
CA LEU A 12 13.36 66.23 -12.24
C LEU A 12 13.87 65.69 -10.90
N SER A 13 12.92 65.39 -10.01
CA SER A 13 13.18 64.66 -8.77
C SER A 13 13.10 63.17 -9.07
N PHE A 14 14.25 62.50 -9.17
CA PHE A 14 14.33 61.04 -9.29
C PHE A 14 14.21 60.43 -7.89
N SER A 15 13.01 59.96 -7.53
CA SER A 15 12.81 59.14 -6.34
C SER A 15 13.30 57.72 -6.61
N PHE A 16 14.45 57.36 -6.05
CA PHE A 16 15.01 56.02 -6.12
C PHE A 16 14.36 55.15 -5.02
N LEU A 17 13.22 54.52 -5.35
CA LEU A 17 12.61 53.48 -4.51
C LEU A 17 13.49 52.23 -4.60
N LEU A 18 14.39 52.06 -3.62
CA LEU A 18 15.11 50.81 -3.37
C LEU A 18 14.09 49.73 -2.99
N LEU A 19 13.71 48.90 -3.95
CA LEU A 19 13.06 47.61 -3.72
C LEU A 19 14.06 46.67 -3.05
N PHE A 20 14.19 46.77 -1.73
CA PHE A 20 14.80 45.71 -0.94
C PHE A 20 13.85 44.51 -0.95
N THR A 21 14.09 43.55 -1.83
CA THR A 21 13.51 42.22 -1.70
C THR A 21 14.15 41.56 -0.48
N PHE A 22 13.56 41.76 0.70
CA PHE A 22 13.85 40.94 1.87
C PHE A 22 13.45 39.50 1.54
N SER A 23 14.39 38.71 1.06
CA SER A 23 14.28 37.25 1.05
C SER A 23 14.45 36.77 2.47
N ALA A 24 13.42 36.96 3.31
CA ALA A 24 13.36 36.34 4.61
C ALA A 24 13.33 34.82 4.37
N LYS A 25 14.46 34.15 4.61
CA LYS A 25 14.46 32.68 4.68
C LYS A 25 13.53 32.33 5.84
N ALA A 26 12.39 31.73 5.51
CA ALA A 26 11.51 31.20 6.55
C ALA A 26 12.27 30.09 7.28
N ILE A 27 12.44 30.31 8.59
CA ILE A 27 13.14 29.46 9.54
C ILE A 27 12.06 28.94 10.50
N VAL A 28 12.11 27.66 10.85
CA VAL A 28 11.22 27.12 11.87
C VAL A 28 11.56 27.79 13.21
N PRO A 29 10.61 28.48 13.87
CA PRO A 29 10.86 29.10 15.17
C PRO A 29 11.41 28.06 16.16
N PRO A 30 12.36 28.42 17.04
CA PRO A 30 12.89 27.47 18.03
C PRO A 30 11.81 26.76 18.86
N SER A 31 10.68 27.42 19.14
CA SER A 31 9.52 26.85 19.84
C SER A 31 8.80 25.75 19.06
N GLU A 32 8.93 25.72 17.74
CA GLU A 32 8.33 24.74 16.84
C GLU A 32 9.31 23.61 16.46
N THR A 33 10.58 23.73 16.86
CA THR A 33 11.57 22.65 16.67
C THR A 33 11.46 21.59 17.77
N PHE A 34 11.88 20.37 17.46
CA PHE A 34 11.94 19.30 18.44
C PHE A 34 13.04 18.30 18.12
N ARG A 35 13.45 17.54 19.13
CA ARG A 35 14.36 16.39 18.99
C ARG A 35 13.97 15.32 20.00
N PHE A 36 13.51 14.19 19.50
CA PHE A 36 13.23 13.00 20.29
C PHE A 36 14.33 11.96 20.09
N VAL A 37 14.71 11.30 21.16
CA VAL A 37 15.65 10.18 21.16
C VAL A 37 14.86 8.89 21.37
N ASN A 38 15.19 7.84 20.64
CA ASN A 38 14.65 6.51 20.83
C ASN A 38 15.40 5.81 21.99
N ASP A 39 14.96 6.09 23.22
CA ASP A 39 15.49 5.50 24.45
C ASP A 39 14.35 5.22 25.46
N GLY A 40 14.68 4.58 26.58
CA GLY A 40 13.75 4.32 27.67
C GLY A 40 13.00 2.98 27.60
N GLU A 41 11.96 2.84 28.43
CA GLU A 41 11.21 1.60 28.54
C GLU A 41 10.19 1.42 27.41
N PHE A 42 9.85 0.16 27.11
CA PHE A 42 8.79 -0.15 26.15
C PHE A 42 7.41 0.04 26.77
N GLY A 43 6.44 0.39 25.93
CA GLY A 43 5.05 0.52 26.33
C GLY A 43 4.44 -0.84 26.72
N PRO A 44 3.44 -0.84 27.62
CA PRO A 44 2.91 -2.06 28.22
C PRO A 44 1.82 -2.75 27.40
N TYR A 45 1.31 -2.13 26.33
CA TYR A 45 0.13 -2.61 25.61
C TYR A 45 0.47 -3.47 24.38
N VAL A 46 -0.50 -4.28 23.94
CA VAL A 46 -0.36 -5.13 22.76
C VAL A 46 -0.46 -4.30 21.49
N VAL A 47 0.51 -4.49 20.60
CA VAL A 47 0.59 -3.80 19.31
C VAL A 47 0.69 -4.78 18.16
N GLU A 48 0.36 -4.29 16.97
CA GLU A 48 0.40 -5.09 15.76
C GLU A 48 1.79 -5.72 15.54
N TYR A 49 1.79 -6.96 15.06
CA TYR A 49 2.96 -7.82 14.85
C TYR A 49 3.70 -8.29 16.11
N GLY A 50 3.12 -8.09 17.31
CA GLY A 50 3.78 -8.46 18.56
C GLY A 50 5.09 -7.70 18.78
N ALA A 51 5.15 -6.46 18.29
CA ALA A 51 6.32 -5.61 18.42
C ALA A 51 6.46 -5.06 19.85
N ASN A 52 7.67 -4.61 20.18
CA ASN A 52 7.84 -3.64 21.26
C ASN A 52 7.72 -2.24 20.68
N TYR A 53 7.36 -1.25 21.51
CA TYR A 53 7.20 0.13 21.06
C TYR A 53 7.50 1.15 22.15
N ARG A 54 7.79 2.39 21.73
CA ARG A 54 7.98 3.58 22.56
C ARG A 54 7.24 4.73 21.93
N VAL A 55 6.32 5.33 22.67
CA VAL A 55 5.57 6.49 22.18
C VAL A 55 6.40 7.76 22.27
N ILE A 56 6.18 8.65 21.30
CA ILE A 56 6.69 10.01 21.29
C ILE A 56 5.55 10.94 21.72
N SER A 57 5.87 12.07 22.33
CA SER A 57 4.86 13.07 22.77
C SER A 57 4.19 13.85 21.63
N ILE A 58 4.29 13.37 20.39
CA ILE A 58 3.53 13.88 19.24
C ILE A 58 2.28 13.01 19.08
N ALA A 59 1.13 13.57 19.44
CA ALA A 59 -0.15 12.87 19.42
C ALA A 59 -1.31 13.80 19.05
N ASN A 60 -2.31 13.23 18.39
CA ASN A 60 -3.64 13.82 18.19
C ASN A 60 -4.61 12.65 18.16
N ALA A 61 -5.33 12.41 19.26
CA ALA A 61 -6.07 11.17 19.46
C ALA A 61 -7.05 10.90 18.29
N PRO A 62 -7.12 9.67 17.76
CA PRO A 62 -6.52 8.43 18.27
C PRO A 62 -5.13 8.12 17.68
N PHE A 63 -4.40 9.11 17.18
CA PHE A 63 -3.09 8.95 16.56
C PHE A 63 -1.94 9.37 17.46
N GLN A 64 -0.82 8.63 17.41
CA GLN A 64 0.41 9.01 18.10
C GLN A 64 1.63 8.44 17.37
N LEU A 65 2.73 9.19 17.35
CA LEU A 65 3.99 8.69 16.83
C LEU A 65 4.67 7.77 17.83
N ALA A 66 5.34 6.75 17.32
CA ALA A 66 6.11 5.81 18.12
C ALA A 66 7.31 5.25 17.35
N PHE A 67 8.34 4.87 18.08
CA PHE A 67 9.30 3.88 17.61
C PHE A 67 8.77 2.49 17.92
N TYR A 68 8.87 1.55 16.99
CA TYR A 68 8.53 0.16 17.25
C TYR A 68 9.56 -0.79 16.63
N ASN A 69 9.71 -1.98 17.19
CA ASN A 69 10.60 -3.00 16.65
C ASN A 69 10.03 -4.42 16.81
N THR A 70 10.14 -5.20 15.75
CA THR A 70 9.86 -6.65 15.72
C THR A 70 11.14 -7.48 15.76
N THR A 71 12.29 -6.84 15.57
CA THR A 71 13.63 -7.40 15.69
C THR A 71 14.42 -6.56 16.69
N SER A 72 15.22 -7.21 17.56
CA SER A 72 16.01 -6.49 18.56
C SER A 72 16.89 -5.42 17.91
N ASN A 73 16.88 -4.21 18.49
CA ASN A 73 17.66 -3.05 18.05
C ASN A 73 17.44 -2.60 16.59
N ALA A 74 16.28 -2.94 15.99
CA ALA A 74 15.91 -2.55 14.63
C ALA A 74 14.54 -1.85 14.63
N PHE A 75 14.56 -0.54 14.85
CA PHE A 75 13.38 0.29 15.06
C PHE A 75 12.87 0.96 13.78
N THR A 76 11.56 1.12 13.73
CA THR A 76 10.82 1.88 12.73
C THR A 76 10.08 3.01 13.44
N LEU A 77 10.16 4.23 12.89
CA LEU A 77 9.29 5.33 13.29
C LEU A 77 7.96 5.19 12.56
N ALA A 78 6.87 5.13 13.31
CA ALA A 78 5.53 4.88 12.78
C ALA A 78 4.46 5.72 13.47
N LEU A 79 3.36 5.94 12.77
CA LEU A 79 2.12 6.46 13.34
C LEU A 79 1.23 5.29 13.74
N ARG A 80 0.79 5.25 15.00
CA ARG A 80 -0.20 4.28 15.47
C ARG A 80 -1.59 4.88 15.57
N MET A 81 -2.60 4.03 15.44
CA MET A 81 -4.00 4.37 15.64
C MET A 81 -4.63 3.44 16.69
N ALA A 82 -5.28 4.04 17.70
CA ALA A 82 -6.17 3.48 18.74
C ALA A 82 -6.22 4.46 19.92
N THR A 83 -7.23 4.40 20.79
CA THR A 83 -7.22 5.20 22.02
C THR A 83 -6.37 4.52 23.09
N THR A 84 -5.64 5.30 23.90
CA THR A 84 -4.79 4.79 24.99
C THR A 84 -5.60 4.20 26.14
N ARG A 85 -6.89 4.52 26.24
CA ARG A 85 -7.82 3.93 27.21
C ARG A 85 -8.25 2.53 26.82
N SER A 86 -8.19 2.20 25.52
CA SER A 86 -8.56 0.87 25.06
C SER A 86 -7.42 -0.12 25.30
N GLU A 87 -7.74 -1.30 25.80
CA GLU A 87 -6.89 -2.50 25.73
C GLU A 87 -6.83 -3.07 24.30
N SER A 88 -7.25 -2.29 23.29
CA SER A 88 -7.31 -2.72 21.91
C SER A 88 -5.96 -2.56 21.23
N LEU A 89 -5.72 -3.45 20.25
CA LEU A 89 -4.50 -3.52 19.45
C LEU A 89 -4.14 -2.15 18.86
N PHE A 90 -2.92 -1.65 19.09
CA PHE A 90 -2.41 -0.50 18.34
C PHE A 90 -1.99 -0.94 16.94
N ARG A 91 -2.57 -0.32 15.91
CA ARG A 91 -2.23 -0.60 14.51
C ARG A 91 -1.29 0.45 13.95
N TRP A 92 -0.28 0.02 13.19
CA TRP A 92 0.70 0.91 12.56
C TRP A 92 0.14 1.41 11.23
N VAL A 93 -0.38 2.62 11.16
CA VAL A 93 -1.10 3.14 9.97
C VAL A 93 -0.21 3.90 8.99
N TRP A 94 1.02 4.23 9.38
CA TRP A 94 2.03 4.85 8.52
C TRP A 94 3.43 4.58 9.07
N GLU A 95 4.45 4.51 8.21
CA GLU A 95 5.84 4.26 8.61
C GLU A 95 6.81 5.12 7.78
N ALA A 96 7.80 5.71 8.45
CA ALA A 96 8.79 6.56 7.79
C ALA A 96 9.85 5.74 7.05
N ASN A 97 10.42 4.74 7.73
CA ASN A 97 11.68 4.10 7.35
C ASN A 97 11.55 2.58 7.16
N ARG A 98 10.44 2.13 6.57
CA ARG A 98 10.25 0.71 6.18
C ARG A 98 11.44 0.24 5.33
N GLY A 99 12.04 -0.88 5.71
CA GLY A 99 13.23 -1.45 5.08
C GLY A 99 14.56 -0.75 5.39
N ASN A 100 14.55 0.32 6.20
CA ASN A 100 15.74 1.05 6.62
C ASN A 100 15.73 1.32 8.14
N PRO A 101 15.82 0.28 8.98
CA PRO A 101 15.68 0.43 10.42
C PRO A 101 16.79 1.29 11.02
N VAL A 102 16.51 1.84 12.21
CA VAL A 102 17.45 2.58 13.06
C VAL A 102 17.65 1.84 14.37
N ARG A 103 18.73 2.14 15.10
CA ARG A 103 19.08 1.50 16.37
C ARG A 103 18.55 2.28 17.57
N GLU A 104 18.75 1.72 18.74
CA GLU A 104 18.65 2.44 20.02
C GLU A 104 19.44 3.76 19.94
N ASN A 105 18.91 4.83 20.56
CA ASN A 105 19.45 6.19 20.52
C ASN A 105 19.34 6.90 19.15
N ALA A 106 18.62 6.34 18.18
CA ALA A 106 18.21 7.08 16.99
C ALA A 106 17.39 8.32 17.35
N THR A 107 17.41 9.33 16.49
CA THR A 107 16.74 10.60 16.77
C THR A 107 15.77 11.02 15.68
N PHE A 108 14.60 11.47 16.09
CA PHE A 108 13.59 12.09 15.24
C PHE A 108 13.47 13.58 15.58
N SER A 109 13.73 14.45 14.61
CA SER A 109 13.81 15.89 14.87
C SER A 109 13.32 16.74 13.72
N LEU A 110 12.72 17.88 14.06
CA LEU A 110 12.50 19.00 13.14
C LEU A 110 13.54 20.09 13.44
N GLY A 111 14.41 20.36 12.46
CA GLY A 111 15.43 21.40 12.58
C GLY A 111 14.92 22.80 12.25
N THR A 112 15.70 23.82 12.59
CA THR A 112 15.44 25.23 12.22
C THR A 112 15.43 25.45 10.71
N ASP A 113 16.10 24.58 9.95
CA ASP A 113 16.09 24.58 8.49
C ASP A 113 14.76 24.08 7.90
N GLY A 114 13.83 23.57 8.72
CA GLY A 114 12.55 23.07 8.26
C GLY A 114 12.57 21.65 7.74
N ASN A 115 13.65 20.90 7.97
CA ASN A 115 13.72 19.49 7.58
C ASN A 115 13.32 18.57 8.74
N LEU A 116 12.43 17.64 8.46
CA LEU A 116 12.04 16.58 9.39
C LEU A 116 12.91 15.37 9.12
N VAL A 117 13.69 14.94 10.11
CA VAL A 117 14.79 13.98 9.94
C VAL A 117 14.67 12.85 10.96
N LEU A 118 14.82 11.62 10.48
CA LEU A 118 15.11 10.44 11.29
C LEU A 118 16.55 10.01 11.02
N ALA A 119 17.40 10.18 12.04
CA ALA A 119 18.81 9.78 12.01
C ALA A 119 19.06 8.60 12.95
N ASP A 120 19.85 7.63 12.51
CA ASP A 120 20.36 6.53 13.33
C ASP A 120 21.37 7.05 14.36
N ALA A 121 21.74 6.22 15.34
CA ALA A 121 22.62 6.61 16.44
C ALA A 121 24.05 6.97 16.02
N ASP A 122 24.48 6.56 14.83
CA ASP A 122 25.77 6.95 14.22
C ASP A 122 25.66 8.22 13.33
N GLY A 123 24.49 8.85 13.28
CA GLY A 123 24.22 10.03 12.44
C GLY A 123 23.78 9.71 11.02
N ARG A 124 23.70 8.44 10.61
CA ARG A 124 23.18 8.05 9.29
C ARG A 124 21.72 8.44 9.17
N ILE A 125 21.36 9.22 8.16
CA ILE A 125 19.96 9.57 7.89
C ILE A 125 19.24 8.34 7.33
N ALA A 126 18.28 7.81 8.09
CA ALA A 126 17.45 6.70 7.66
C ALA A 126 16.23 7.16 6.86
N TRP A 127 15.69 8.34 7.18
CA TRP A 127 14.59 8.96 6.46
C TRP A 127 14.58 10.48 6.69
N GLN A 128 14.08 11.25 5.71
CA GLN A 128 13.84 12.68 5.86
C GLN A 128 12.78 13.20 4.89
N SER A 129 12.11 14.32 5.22
CA SER A 129 11.10 14.96 4.38
C SER A 129 11.65 15.70 3.16
N ASN A 130 12.96 15.98 3.12
CA ASN A 130 13.62 16.77 2.08
C ASN A 130 13.01 18.19 1.95
N THR A 131 12.73 18.82 3.08
CA THR A 131 12.10 20.16 3.17
C THR A 131 13.03 21.25 3.69
N ALA A 132 14.32 20.95 3.84
CA ALA A 132 15.33 21.93 4.22
C ALA A 132 15.23 23.20 3.35
N ASN A 133 15.10 24.36 4.01
CA ASN A 133 14.95 25.69 3.43
C ASN A 133 13.73 25.88 2.51
N LYS A 134 12.69 25.05 2.62
CA LYS A 134 11.45 25.16 1.83
C LYS A 134 10.33 25.93 2.56
N ALA A 135 10.71 26.94 3.33
CA ALA A 135 9.81 27.84 4.05
C ALA A 135 8.85 27.18 5.05
N VAL A 136 9.24 26.03 5.61
CA VAL A 136 8.52 25.39 6.71
C VAL A 136 8.60 26.27 7.95
N VAL A 137 7.47 26.43 8.63
CA VAL A 137 7.39 27.17 9.91
C VAL A 137 6.90 26.30 11.06
N GLY A 138 6.36 25.11 10.79
CA GLY A 138 5.84 24.23 11.83
C GLY A 138 5.52 22.81 11.34
N PHE A 139 5.29 21.94 12.31
CA PHE A 139 4.83 20.55 12.12
C PHE A 139 3.53 20.35 12.88
N GLN A 140 2.58 19.63 12.27
CA GLN A 140 1.32 19.29 12.92
C GLN A 140 0.90 17.86 12.60
N LEU A 141 0.41 17.14 13.62
CA LEU A 141 -0.38 15.91 13.43
C LEU A 141 -1.87 16.28 13.47
N LEU A 142 -2.54 16.16 12.33
CA LEU A 142 -3.95 16.48 12.18
C LEU A 142 -4.86 15.39 12.76
N PRO A 143 -6.13 15.70 13.09
CA PRO A 143 -7.07 14.73 13.67
C PRO A 143 -7.38 13.51 12.79
N ASN A 144 -7.14 13.59 11.49
CA ASN A 144 -7.28 12.47 10.55
C ASN A 144 -5.99 11.62 10.41
N GLY A 145 -4.97 11.90 11.21
CA GLY A 145 -3.68 11.21 11.18
C GLY A 145 -2.69 11.75 10.14
N ASN A 146 -3.04 12.79 9.38
CA ASN A 146 -2.11 13.40 8.44
C ASN A 146 -1.05 14.22 9.20
N MET A 147 0.23 13.90 8.99
CA MET A 147 1.34 14.67 9.53
C MET A 147 1.79 15.66 8.47
N VAL A 148 1.78 16.95 8.79
CA VAL A 148 2.05 18.01 7.84
C VAL A 148 3.20 18.90 8.30
N LEU A 149 4.03 19.30 7.35
CA LEU A 149 4.90 20.47 7.47
C LEU A 149 4.26 21.59 6.67
N HIS A 150 4.09 22.76 7.27
CA HIS A 150 3.37 23.87 6.64
C HIS A 150 4.18 25.16 6.64
N ASP A 151 3.86 26.05 5.70
CA ASP A 151 4.37 27.42 5.66
C ASP A 151 3.51 28.38 6.50
N SER A 152 3.89 29.67 6.50
CA SER A 152 3.19 30.72 7.23
C SER A 152 1.76 31.01 6.72
N ASN A 153 1.44 30.58 5.51
CA ASN A 153 0.10 30.70 4.92
C ASN A 153 -0.75 29.44 5.18
N GLY A 154 -0.23 28.46 5.92
CA GLY A 154 -0.88 27.18 6.17
C GLY A 154 -0.83 26.21 5.00
N LYS A 155 -0.07 26.51 3.93
CA LYS A 155 0.09 25.59 2.82
C LYS A 155 0.99 24.43 3.23
N PHE A 156 0.57 23.21 2.91
CA PHE A 156 1.38 22.02 3.16
C PHE A 156 2.59 22.00 2.21
N ILE A 157 3.78 21.97 2.79
CA ILE A 157 5.07 21.78 2.11
C ILE A 157 5.41 20.29 2.00
N TRP A 158 4.99 19.51 2.99
CA TRP A 158 5.09 18.05 3.01
C TRP A 158 3.91 17.49 3.82
N GLN A 159 3.44 16.30 3.46
CA GLN A 159 2.43 15.59 4.24
C GLN A 159 2.61 14.07 4.16
N SER A 160 2.33 13.35 5.24
CA SER A 160 2.42 11.88 5.27
C SER A 160 1.43 11.22 4.31
N PHE A 161 0.29 11.88 4.04
CA PHE A 161 -0.72 11.38 3.11
C PHE A 161 -0.22 11.21 1.67
N ASP A 162 0.86 11.90 1.29
CA ASP A 162 1.51 11.78 -0.02
C ASP A 162 2.54 10.64 -0.07
N HIS A 163 2.72 9.93 1.04
CA HIS A 163 3.67 8.83 1.20
C HIS A 163 3.04 7.64 1.94
N PRO A 164 1.96 7.03 1.41
CA PRO A 164 1.34 5.87 2.03
C PRO A 164 2.28 4.67 2.03
N THR A 165 2.01 3.74 2.95
CA THR A 165 2.70 2.46 3.07
C THR A 165 1.83 1.32 2.52
N ASP A 166 1.17 0.57 3.38
CA ASP A 166 0.18 -0.47 3.04
C ASP A 166 -1.26 -0.05 3.37
N THR A 167 -1.45 1.18 3.86
CA THR A 167 -2.70 1.65 4.47
C THR A 167 -3.11 3.01 3.89
N LEU A 168 -4.41 3.19 3.65
CA LEU A 168 -5.06 4.50 3.51
C LEU A 168 -5.89 4.80 4.76
N LEU A 169 -5.76 6.03 5.26
CA LEU A 169 -6.66 6.61 6.26
C LEU A 169 -7.84 7.33 5.60
N VAL A 170 -8.93 7.56 6.34
CA VAL A 170 -10.07 8.36 5.84
C VAL A 170 -9.60 9.75 5.41
N GLY A 171 -9.99 10.17 4.22
CA GLY A 171 -9.56 11.41 3.56
C GLY A 171 -8.22 11.31 2.82
N GLN A 172 -7.52 10.18 2.88
CA GLN A 172 -6.28 9.96 2.13
C GLN A 172 -6.58 9.41 0.73
N SER A 173 -5.82 9.87 -0.27
CA SER A 173 -5.99 9.46 -1.66
C SER A 173 -4.73 8.89 -2.28
N LEU A 174 -4.90 7.85 -3.09
CA LEU A 174 -4.01 7.60 -4.22
C LEU A 174 -4.31 8.65 -5.30
N ARG A 175 -3.27 9.20 -5.94
CA ARG A 175 -3.44 10.28 -6.93
C ARG A 175 -2.41 10.26 -8.06
N ALA A 176 -2.85 10.71 -9.23
CA ALA A 176 -2.00 10.88 -10.40
C ALA A 176 -0.95 11.96 -10.12
N GLY A 177 0.29 11.72 -10.54
CA GLY A 177 1.41 12.63 -10.25
C GLY A 177 1.89 12.64 -8.79
N GLY A 178 1.36 11.77 -7.93
CA GLY A 178 1.78 11.63 -6.53
C GLY A 178 1.89 10.15 -6.10
N ALA A 179 1.39 9.83 -4.91
CA ALA A 179 1.30 8.45 -4.45
C ALA A 179 0.25 7.68 -5.24
N THR A 180 0.66 6.69 -6.03
CA THR A 180 -0.24 5.91 -6.90
C THR A 180 -0.50 4.49 -6.38
N LYS A 181 0.12 4.08 -5.27
CA LYS A 181 -0.04 2.72 -4.78
C LYS A 181 0.14 2.55 -3.27
N LEU A 182 -0.42 1.46 -2.76
CA LEU A 182 -0.05 0.83 -1.49
C LEU A 182 0.82 -0.39 -1.77
N VAL A 183 1.75 -0.69 -0.87
CA VAL A 183 2.63 -1.88 -0.96
C VAL A 183 2.55 -2.62 0.36
N SER A 184 2.22 -3.91 0.33
CA SER A 184 2.08 -4.73 1.53
C SER A 184 3.40 -4.80 2.31
N ARG A 185 3.31 -5.13 3.60
CA ARG A 185 4.48 -5.58 4.36
C ARG A 185 4.87 -7.01 3.93
N ALA A 186 6.15 -7.34 4.01
CA ALA A 186 6.65 -8.66 3.60
C ALA A 186 6.28 -9.80 4.55
N SER A 187 6.33 -9.57 5.86
CA SER A 187 5.89 -10.53 6.89
C SER A 187 5.74 -9.83 8.24
N ALA A 188 5.22 -10.53 9.25
CA ALA A 188 5.13 -10.01 10.61
C ALA A 188 6.51 -9.71 11.24
N GLN A 189 7.56 -10.43 10.85
CA GLN A 189 8.91 -10.29 11.40
C GLN A 189 9.81 -9.37 10.57
N ASN A 190 9.64 -9.35 9.24
CA ASN A 190 10.49 -8.58 8.35
C ASN A 190 9.80 -7.30 7.86
N ASN A 191 10.19 -6.15 8.41
CA ASN A 191 9.62 -4.85 8.03
C ASN A 191 10.23 -4.28 6.74
N VAL A 192 9.95 -4.93 5.62
CA VAL A 192 10.30 -4.48 4.26
C VAL A 192 9.05 -4.56 3.37
N ASN A 193 9.13 -3.96 2.17
CA ASN A 193 8.08 -4.09 1.17
C ASN A 193 7.89 -5.55 0.75
N GLY A 194 6.64 -6.00 0.78
CA GLY A 194 6.22 -7.32 0.33
C GLY A 194 5.93 -7.40 -1.17
N ALA A 195 5.34 -8.53 -1.57
CA ALA A 195 5.09 -8.84 -2.98
C ALA A 195 3.80 -8.21 -3.54
N TYR A 196 2.89 -7.75 -2.68
CA TYR A 196 1.56 -7.31 -3.09
C TYR A 196 1.48 -5.78 -3.17
N SER A 197 0.73 -5.27 -4.13
CA SER A 197 0.45 -3.83 -4.25
C SER A 197 -0.97 -3.55 -4.73
N LEU A 198 -1.60 -2.52 -4.18
CA LEU A 198 -2.81 -1.91 -4.72
C LEU A 198 -2.36 -0.71 -5.55
N VAL A 199 -2.64 -0.71 -6.85
CA VAL A 199 -2.05 0.25 -7.80
C VAL A 199 -3.15 0.97 -8.56
N MET A 200 -3.14 2.30 -8.50
CA MET A 200 -3.96 3.16 -9.34
C MET A 200 -3.24 3.36 -10.69
N GLU A 201 -3.65 2.58 -11.67
CA GLU A 201 -3.25 2.74 -13.07
C GLU A 201 -4.11 3.84 -13.72
N PRO A 202 -3.68 4.41 -14.86
CA PRO A 202 -4.43 5.50 -15.53
C PRO A 202 -5.91 5.19 -15.80
N LYS A 203 -6.28 3.92 -15.97
CA LYS A 203 -7.64 3.50 -16.35
C LYS A 203 -8.38 2.73 -15.27
N GLN A 204 -7.68 2.25 -14.23
CA GLN A 204 -8.26 1.32 -13.27
C GLN A 204 -7.42 1.23 -12.00
N LEU A 205 -8.06 0.86 -10.90
CA LEU A 205 -7.41 0.41 -9.68
C LEU A 205 -7.27 -1.12 -9.74
N VAL A 206 -6.09 -1.65 -9.43
CA VAL A 206 -5.82 -3.09 -9.54
C VAL A 206 -5.00 -3.62 -8.36
N LEU A 207 -5.11 -4.91 -8.07
CA LEU A 207 -4.15 -5.60 -7.21
C LEU A 207 -3.11 -6.32 -8.05
N GLN A 208 -1.85 -6.13 -7.67
CA GLN A 208 -0.68 -6.64 -8.36
C GLN A 208 0.19 -7.49 -7.43
N TYR A 209 0.70 -8.59 -7.97
CA TYR A 209 1.64 -9.49 -7.34
C TYR A 209 2.98 -9.42 -8.06
N LYS A 210 4.07 -9.14 -7.34
CA LYS A 210 5.43 -9.16 -7.86
C LYS A 210 6.21 -10.30 -7.21
N GLY A 211 6.32 -11.41 -7.93
CA GLY A 211 7.18 -12.54 -7.56
C GLY A 211 8.65 -12.15 -7.50
N MET A 212 9.45 -12.88 -6.71
CA MET A 212 10.88 -12.56 -6.48
C MET A 212 11.70 -12.58 -7.78
N ASN A 213 11.33 -13.47 -8.72
CA ASN A 213 12.05 -13.66 -9.98
C ASN A 213 11.36 -12.97 -11.17
N SER A 214 10.34 -12.13 -10.93
CA SER A 214 9.63 -11.44 -12.01
C SER A 214 10.01 -9.96 -12.08
N SER A 215 10.40 -9.52 -13.28
CA SER A 215 10.61 -8.10 -13.56
C SER A 215 9.29 -7.33 -13.70
N LYS A 216 8.19 -8.02 -14.02
CA LYS A 216 6.86 -7.43 -14.22
C LYS A 216 5.87 -7.94 -13.16
N PRO A 217 5.12 -7.04 -12.49
CA PRO A 217 4.02 -7.46 -11.64
C PRO A 217 2.89 -8.08 -12.48
N LEU A 218 2.20 -9.06 -11.90
CA LEU A 218 1.01 -9.70 -12.47
C LEU A 218 -0.23 -9.17 -11.77
N VAL A 219 -1.27 -8.84 -12.53
CA VAL A 219 -2.56 -8.47 -11.94
C VAL A 219 -3.23 -9.73 -11.41
N TYR A 220 -3.61 -9.76 -10.14
CA TYR A 220 -4.41 -10.86 -9.59
C TYR A 220 -5.81 -10.43 -9.16
N PHE A 221 -6.16 -9.15 -9.36
CA PHE A 221 -7.53 -8.68 -9.26
C PHE A 221 -7.76 -7.37 -10.00
N LYS A 222 -8.88 -7.33 -10.72
CA LYS A 222 -9.54 -6.14 -11.27
C LYS A 222 -11.01 -6.48 -11.48
N SER A 223 -11.90 -5.49 -11.40
CA SER A 223 -13.33 -5.72 -11.61
C SER A 223 -13.98 -4.48 -12.24
N SER A 224 -15.06 -4.70 -13.00
CA SER A 224 -15.84 -3.62 -13.64
C SER A 224 -16.62 -2.76 -12.64
N VAL A 225 -16.84 -3.27 -11.43
CA VAL A 225 -17.44 -2.50 -10.31
C VAL A 225 -16.38 -1.84 -9.42
N TRP A 226 -15.10 -2.18 -9.61
CA TRP A 226 -13.97 -1.54 -8.94
C TRP A 226 -13.64 -0.22 -9.62
N PRO A 227 -13.04 0.80 -8.97
CA PRO A 227 -12.72 2.07 -9.61
C PRO A 227 -11.99 1.88 -10.94
N ASN A 228 -12.69 2.21 -12.03
CA ASN A 228 -12.21 2.08 -13.41
C ASN A 228 -12.86 3.14 -14.29
N THR A 229 -12.31 3.34 -15.48
CA THR A 229 -12.87 4.26 -16.46
C THR A 229 -12.62 3.78 -17.88
N GLN A 230 -13.65 3.91 -18.73
CA GLN A 230 -13.55 3.57 -20.16
C GLN A 230 -12.94 4.75 -20.95
N ASP A 231 -13.44 5.96 -20.73
CA ASP A 231 -12.89 7.22 -21.24
C ASP A 231 -12.01 7.91 -20.18
N GLY A 232 -11.26 8.96 -20.51
CA GLY A 232 -10.51 9.73 -19.52
C GLY A 232 -9.37 9.00 -18.77
N THR A 233 -8.99 9.52 -17.61
CA THR A 233 -7.89 9.00 -16.77
C THR A 233 -8.19 9.21 -15.29
N LEU A 234 -8.08 8.15 -14.48
CA LEU A 234 -8.22 8.22 -13.03
C LEU A 234 -7.22 9.22 -12.45
N GLN A 235 -7.74 10.19 -11.69
CA GLN A 235 -6.93 11.22 -11.05
C GLN A 235 -6.76 10.96 -9.56
N THR A 236 -7.82 10.56 -8.88
CA THR A 236 -7.77 10.24 -7.45
C THR A 236 -8.61 9.02 -7.14
N VAL A 237 -8.19 8.26 -6.13
CA VAL A 237 -9.02 7.30 -5.39
C VAL A 237 -8.81 7.57 -3.91
N THR A 238 -9.87 8.00 -3.23
CA THR A 238 -9.86 8.44 -1.83
C THR A 238 -10.67 7.47 -0.98
N LEU A 239 -10.11 7.04 0.16
CA LEU A 239 -10.92 6.38 1.19
C LEU A 239 -11.75 7.44 1.89
N ASN A 240 -13.08 7.32 1.83
CA ASN A 240 -13.99 8.26 2.46
C ASN A 240 -15.05 7.53 3.29
N VAL A 241 -15.70 8.26 4.18
CA VAL A 241 -16.78 7.76 5.02
C VAL A 241 -17.90 8.78 5.03
N GLU A 242 -19.10 8.32 4.68
CA GLU A 242 -20.29 9.16 4.63
C GLU A 242 -21.37 8.59 5.56
N GLU A 243 -22.02 9.43 6.35
CA GLU A 243 -23.21 9.01 7.10
C GLU A 243 -24.39 8.84 6.14
N THR A 244 -25.15 7.76 6.29
CA THR A 244 -26.32 7.53 5.44
C THR A 244 -27.41 8.57 5.71
N ASN A 245 -28.23 8.86 4.71
CA ASN A 245 -29.28 9.89 4.82
C ASN A 245 -30.28 9.66 5.97
N ASP A 246 -30.45 8.42 6.41
CA ASP A 246 -31.31 8.05 7.53
C ASP A 246 -30.61 8.13 8.91
N GLY A 247 -29.30 8.37 8.94
CA GLY A 247 -28.49 8.50 10.16
C GLY A 247 -28.28 7.19 10.92
N PHE A 248 -28.58 6.03 10.31
CA PHE A 248 -28.49 4.73 10.98
C PHE A 248 -27.21 3.95 10.65
N ALA A 249 -26.45 4.38 9.65
CA ALA A 249 -25.25 3.70 9.21
C ALA A 249 -24.23 4.67 8.60
N TYR A 250 -23.05 4.13 8.33
CA TYR A 250 -21.96 4.85 7.67
C TYR A 250 -21.50 4.03 6.46
N ASP A 251 -21.44 4.64 5.30
CA ASP A 251 -20.84 4.06 4.10
C ASP A 251 -19.34 4.30 4.11
N VAL A 252 -18.56 3.22 4.25
CA VAL A 252 -17.11 3.27 4.02
C VAL A 252 -16.88 2.97 2.55
N LEU A 253 -16.32 3.93 1.82
CA LEU A 253 -16.33 3.92 0.36
C LEU A 253 -15.01 4.41 -0.25
N LEU A 254 -14.83 4.09 -1.52
CA LEU A 254 -13.79 4.65 -2.38
C LEU A 254 -14.41 5.67 -3.34
N ASP A 255 -14.14 6.95 -3.11
CA ASP A 255 -14.46 8.02 -4.06
C ASP A 255 -13.35 8.14 -5.08
N TYR A 256 -13.69 8.28 -6.35
CA TYR A 256 -12.71 8.46 -7.41
C TYR A 256 -13.12 9.54 -8.39
N THR A 257 -12.10 10.22 -8.93
CA THR A 257 -12.27 11.27 -9.93
C THR A 257 -11.58 10.88 -11.23
N VAL A 258 -12.16 11.30 -12.35
CA VAL A 258 -11.68 10.99 -13.69
C VAL A 258 -11.55 12.28 -14.49
N ALA A 259 -10.33 12.58 -14.94
CA ALA A 259 -10.10 13.68 -15.87
C ALA A 259 -10.45 13.25 -17.30
N ASN A 260 -10.91 14.20 -18.11
CA ASN A 260 -11.24 13.98 -19.53
C ASN A 260 -12.29 12.88 -19.75
N SER A 261 -13.24 12.75 -18.82
CA SER A 261 -14.38 11.84 -18.90
C SER A 261 -15.68 12.63 -18.79
N SER A 262 -16.73 12.08 -19.38
CA SER A 262 -18.09 12.62 -19.32
C SER A 262 -18.74 12.51 -17.92
N ILE A 263 -18.33 11.51 -17.11
CA ILE A 263 -18.89 11.27 -15.77
C ILE A 263 -18.17 12.11 -14.70
N GLY A 264 -16.85 12.25 -14.82
CA GLY A 264 -16.00 13.07 -13.94
C GLY A 264 -15.73 12.49 -12.56
N THR A 265 -16.68 11.79 -11.92
CA THR A 265 -16.55 11.23 -10.56
C THR A 265 -17.36 9.94 -10.37
N GLY A 266 -16.93 9.06 -9.48
CA GLY A 266 -17.73 7.90 -9.05
C GLY A 266 -17.38 7.46 -7.63
N ASN A 267 -18.18 6.55 -7.08
CA ASN A 267 -17.94 5.97 -5.77
C ASN A 267 -18.13 4.45 -5.78
N LEU A 268 -17.54 3.77 -4.80
CA LEU A 268 -17.74 2.35 -4.52
C LEU A 268 -17.86 2.14 -3.01
N ILE A 269 -19.04 1.71 -2.56
CA ILE A 269 -19.25 1.33 -1.17
C ILE A 269 -18.59 -0.03 -0.92
N LEU A 270 -17.69 -0.09 0.06
CA LEU A 270 -17.03 -1.32 0.49
C LEU A 270 -17.83 -1.99 1.61
N THR A 271 -18.34 -1.23 2.57
CA THR A 271 -19.10 -1.76 3.71
C THR A 271 -19.98 -0.68 4.33
N ARG A 272 -20.99 -1.11 5.08
CA ARG A 272 -21.99 -0.24 5.74
C ARG A 272 -22.16 -0.60 7.22
N PRO A 273 -21.21 -0.25 8.11
CA PRO A 273 -21.35 -0.48 9.54
C PRO A 273 -22.45 0.41 10.14
N LYS A 274 -23.05 -0.05 11.25
CA LYS A 274 -24.19 0.61 11.93
C LYS A 274 -23.74 1.54 13.06
N TYR A 275 -22.51 2.02 13.00
CA TYR A 275 -21.89 2.89 13.99
C TYR A 275 -20.86 3.79 13.31
N ASN A 276 -20.46 4.86 14.01
CA ASN A 276 -19.53 5.85 13.48
C ASN A 276 -18.24 5.18 12.98
N SER A 277 -18.05 5.23 11.67
CA SER A 277 -16.94 4.57 10.97
C SER A 277 -15.89 5.56 10.48
N THR A 278 -15.88 6.80 10.97
CA THR A 278 -14.88 7.82 10.57
C THR A 278 -13.44 7.43 10.93
N LEU A 279 -13.28 6.46 11.83
CA LEU A 279 -12.02 5.85 12.21
C LEU A 279 -11.80 4.50 11.49
N SER A 280 -11.93 4.51 10.16
CA SER A 280 -11.65 3.35 9.31
C SER A 280 -10.30 3.46 8.61
N ILE A 281 -9.69 2.31 8.34
CA ILE A 281 -8.47 2.20 7.53
C ILE A 281 -8.69 1.16 6.44
N LEU A 282 -8.21 1.43 5.23
CA LEU A 282 -8.12 0.44 4.15
C LEU A 282 -6.68 -0.07 4.11
N ARG A 283 -6.48 -1.39 4.27
CA ARG A 283 -5.15 -1.99 4.34
C ARG A 283 -4.98 -3.13 3.34
N LEU A 284 -3.86 -3.10 2.63
CA LEU A 284 -3.36 -4.26 1.89
C LEU A 284 -2.53 -5.15 2.82
N GLY A 285 -3.07 -6.32 3.15
CA GLY A 285 -2.45 -7.28 4.06
C GLY A 285 -1.18 -7.92 3.51
N ILE A 286 -0.39 -8.50 4.42
CA ILE A 286 0.80 -9.33 4.10
C ILE A 286 0.42 -10.51 3.18
N ASP A 287 -0.81 -10.98 3.28
CA ASP A 287 -1.39 -12.07 2.49
C ASP A 287 -1.90 -11.63 1.10
N GLY A 288 -1.79 -10.35 0.77
CA GLY A 288 -2.31 -9.79 -0.48
C GLY A 288 -3.81 -9.54 -0.49
N ASN A 289 -4.51 -9.70 0.62
CA ASN A 289 -5.93 -9.41 0.68
C ASN A 289 -6.17 -7.97 1.15
N LEU A 290 -7.16 -7.30 0.56
CA LEU A 290 -7.51 -5.92 0.87
C LEU A 290 -8.64 -5.91 1.88
N ARG A 291 -8.47 -5.16 2.98
CA ARG A 291 -9.42 -5.15 4.10
C ARG A 291 -9.73 -3.74 4.57
N VAL A 292 -10.93 -3.54 5.10
CA VAL A 292 -11.27 -2.38 5.91
C VAL A 292 -11.28 -2.80 7.37
N PHE A 293 -10.54 -2.08 8.21
CA PHE A 293 -10.67 -2.18 9.66
C PHE A 293 -11.30 -0.90 10.18
N THR A 294 -12.40 -1.02 10.92
CA THR A 294 -13.09 0.10 11.55
C THR A 294 -12.87 0.08 13.05
N TYR A 295 -12.48 1.22 13.62
CA TYR A 295 -12.25 1.37 15.05
C TYR A 295 -13.44 2.04 15.74
N TYR A 296 -14.08 1.33 16.66
CA TYR A 296 -15.16 1.88 17.46
C TYR A 296 -14.64 2.44 18.78
N ASP A 297 -14.48 3.76 18.86
CA ASP A 297 -13.85 4.46 19.98
C ASP A 297 -14.66 4.47 21.29
N LYS A 298 -15.87 3.90 21.28
CA LYS A 298 -16.76 3.81 22.45
C LYS A 298 -16.57 2.53 23.27
N VAL A 299 -15.76 1.59 22.80
CA VAL A 299 -15.47 0.35 23.53
C VAL A 299 -14.01 0.26 23.91
N ASP A 300 -13.74 -0.26 25.11
CA ASP A 300 -12.38 -0.34 25.65
C ASP A 300 -11.65 -1.62 25.24
N SER A 301 -12.35 -2.67 24.81
CA SER A 301 -11.74 -3.91 24.31
C SER A 301 -12.36 -4.32 22.98
N GLN A 302 -11.58 -5.01 22.14
CA GLN A 302 -12.01 -5.47 20.82
C GLN A 302 -12.60 -4.36 19.94
N ALA A 303 -12.08 -3.13 20.04
CA ALA A 303 -12.59 -1.97 19.33
C ALA A 303 -12.41 -2.03 17.81
N TRP A 304 -11.51 -2.89 17.32
CA TRP A 304 -11.29 -3.10 15.89
C TRP A 304 -12.21 -4.17 15.34
N GLU A 305 -12.97 -3.82 14.32
CA GLU A 305 -13.74 -4.76 13.50
C GLU A 305 -13.18 -4.82 12.08
N GLU A 306 -13.06 -6.02 11.51
CA GLU A 306 -12.80 -6.22 10.08
C GLU A 306 -14.14 -6.15 9.32
N THR A 307 -14.47 -4.97 8.83
CA THR A 307 -15.80 -4.66 8.27
C THR A 307 -15.92 -4.96 6.78
N PHE A 308 -14.80 -5.18 6.09
CA PHE A 308 -14.73 -5.63 4.70
C PHE A 308 -13.48 -6.45 4.47
N THR A 309 -13.61 -7.51 3.67
CA THR A 309 -12.51 -8.32 3.16
C THR A 309 -12.78 -8.69 1.71
N LEU A 310 -11.87 -8.32 0.82
CA LEU A 310 -12.07 -8.46 -0.63
C LEU A 310 -12.19 -9.92 -1.06
N PHE A 311 -11.25 -10.76 -0.63
CA PHE A 311 -11.30 -12.20 -0.88
C PHE A 311 -11.74 -12.92 0.38
N SER A 312 -12.99 -13.38 0.40
CA SER A 312 -13.51 -14.16 1.51
C SER A 312 -14.59 -15.11 0.99
N ARG A 313 -14.99 -16.06 1.82
CA ARG A 313 -16.08 -16.98 1.48
C ARG A 313 -17.40 -16.26 1.16
N ASP A 314 -17.65 -15.17 1.88
CA ASP A 314 -18.92 -14.44 1.82
C ASP A 314 -18.81 -13.17 0.95
N SER A 315 -17.65 -12.93 0.33
CA SER A 315 -17.43 -11.78 -0.55
C SER A 315 -18.12 -11.99 -1.89
N VAL A 316 -18.74 -10.91 -2.38
CA VAL A 316 -19.32 -10.86 -3.73
C VAL A 316 -18.29 -10.53 -4.82
N TRP A 317 -17.06 -10.14 -4.43
CA TRP A 317 -16.04 -9.65 -5.37
C TRP A 317 -15.04 -10.72 -5.80
N GLY A 318 -14.67 -11.62 -4.88
CA GLY A 318 -13.66 -12.63 -5.13
C GLY A 318 -13.58 -13.64 -4.00
N ASN A 319 -13.16 -14.85 -4.35
CA ASN A 319 -12.98 -15.93 -3.38
C ASN A 319 -11.49 -16.08 -2.97
N GLU A 320 -11.23 -16.71 -1.83
CA GLU A 320 -9.88 -16.84 -1.29
C GLU A 320 -8.92 -17.64 -2.19
N CYS A 321 -9.42 -18.49 -3.10
CA CYS A 321 -8.56 -19.24 -4.03
C CYS A 321 -7.95 -18.35 -5.13
N GLU A 322 -8.41 -17.11 -5.27
CA GLU A 322 -7.85 -16.12 -6.21
C GLU A 322 -6.59 -15.45 -5.65
N LEU A 323 -6.37 -15.52 -4.32
CA LEU A 323 -5.15 -15.02 -3.70
C LEU A 323 -3.95 -15.86 -4.12
N PRO A 324 -2.84 -15.24 -4.58
CA PRO A 324 -1.66 -15.98 -5.02
C PRO A 324 -1.18 -17.01 -3.98
N GLU A 325 -1.06 -16.65 -2.70
CA GLU A 325 -0.46 -17.54 -1.70
C GLU A 325 -1.45 -18.18 -0.71
N ARG A 326 -2.76 -18.22 -1.00
CA ARG A 326 -3.76 -18.83 -0.10
C ARG A 326 -3.38 -20.24 0.37
N CYS A 327 -2.95 -21.08 -0.57
CA CYS A 327 -2.54 -22.47 -0.30
C CYS A 327 -1.02 -22.68 -0.38
N GLY A 328 -0.26 -21.62 -0.15
CA GLY A 328 1.19 -21.63 -0.17
C GLY A 328 1.78 -21.59 -1.59
N ASN A 329 2.94 -22.21 -1.76
CA ASN A 329 3.71 -22.10 -2.99
C ASN A 329 3.25 -23.05 -4.12
N PHE A 330 2.48 -24.09 -3.81
CA PHE A 330 1.94 -25.02 -4.80
C PHE A 330 0.79 -25.88 -4.25
N GLY A 331 -0.33 -25.25 -3.90
CA GLY A 331 -1.50 -25.94 -3.34
C GLY A 331 -2.73 -25.80 -4.24
N LEU A 332 -3.57 -26.84 -4.27
CA LEU A 332 -4.88 -26.79 -4.90
C LEU A 332 -5.91 -26.23 -3.92
N CYS A 333 -6.66 -25.22 -4.36
CA CYS A 333 -7.71 -24.56 -3.61
C CYS A 333 -9.07 -24.81 -4.25
N GLU A 334 -10.05 -25.18 -3.44
CA GLU A 334 -11.44 -25.40 -3.84
C GLU A 334 -12.34 -24.85 -2.73
N GLU A 335 -13.37 -24.08 -3.09
CA GLU A 335 -14.33 -23.50 -2.14
C GLU A 335 -13.68 -22.76 -0.94
N ASN A 336 -12.63 -21.98 -1.20
CA ASN A 336 -11.85 -21.25 -0.19
C ASN A 336 -10.99 -22.13 0.73
N GLN A 337 -10.89 -23.42 0.45
CA GLN A 337 -10.13 -24.39 1.24
C GLN A 337 -8.97 -24.97 0.46
N CYS A 338 -7.85 -25.18 1.16
CA CYS A 338 -6.70 -25.86 0.60
C CYS A 338 -6.87 -27.37 0.70
N VAL A 339 -7.17 -28.01 -0.44
CA VAL A 339 -7.65 -29.39 -0.49
C VAL A 339 -6.56 -30.40 -0.83
N ALA A 340 -5.52 -30.00 -1.58
CA ALA A 340 -4.46 -30.94 -1.98
C ALA A 340 -3.10 -30.29 -2.29
N CYS A 341 -2.03 -31.09 -2.24
CA CYS A 341 -0.78 -30.84 -2.96
C CYS A 341 -0.80 -31.62 -4.28
N PRO A 342 -0.67 -30.99 -5.45
CA PRO A 342 -0.58 -31.71 -6.71
C PRO A 342 0.75 -32.47 -6.87
N SER A 343 0.73 -33.67 -7.43
CA SER A 343 1.93 -34.49 -7.68
C SER A 343 1.82 -35.32 -8.97
N PRO A 344 2.93 -35.87 -9.49
CA PRO A 344 2.90 -36.78 -10.63
C PRO A 344 2.05 -38.05 -10.39
N ASN A 345 1.86 -38.45 -9.14
CA ASN A 345 1.07 -39.63 -8.75
C ASN A 345 -0.38 -39.25 -8.35
N GLY A 346 -0.84 -38.05 -8.70
CA GLY A 346 -2.16 -37.52 -8.32
C GLY A 346 -2.11 -36.50 -7.20
N LEU A 347 -3.25 -36.30 -6.53
CA LEU A 347 -3.42 -35.33 -5.47
C LEU A 347 -3.09 -35.95 -4.11
N LEU A 348 -2.17 -35.33 -3.38
CA LEU A 348 -1.83 -35.69 -2.00
C LEU A 348 -2.56 -34.76 -1.03
N GLY A 349 -2.72 -35.17 0.23
CA GLY A 349 -3.29 -34.30 1.27
C GLY A 349 -2.53 -32.98 1.38
N TRP A 350 -3.26 -31.88 1.55
CA TRP A 350 -2.64 -30.55 1.66
C TRP A 350 -1.76 -30.42 2.90
N SER A 351 -0.67 -29.67 2.76
CA SER A 351 0.14 -29.19 3.87
C SER A 351 0.76 -27.83 3.52
N ARG A 352 1.22 -27.08 4.53
CA ARG A 352 1.98 -25.84 4.31
C ARG A 352 3.27 -26.06 3.51
N ASN A 353 3.74 -27.31 3.42
CA ASN A 353 4.94 -27.70 2.70
C ASN A 353 4.64 -28.17 1.26
N CYS A 354 3.42 -27.98 0.74
CA CYS A 354 3.14 -28.25 -0.67
C CYS A 354 4.12 -27.45 -1.55
N GLN A 355 5.01 -28.15 -2.22
CA GLN A 355 6.01 -27.59 -3.11
C GLN A 355 6.22 -28.53 -4.28
N GLN A 356 6.52 -27.94 -5.43
CA GLN A 356 6.97 -28.70 -6.58
C GLN A 356 8.35 -29.30 -6.29
N LYS A 357 8.59 -30.51 -6.79
CA LYS A 357 9.93 -31.09 -6.76
C LYS A 357 10.89 -30.25 -7.61
N LYS A 358 12.11 -30.03 -7.11
CA LYS A 358 13.15 -29.36 -7.89
C LYS A 358 13.47 -30.17 -9.14
N VAL A 359 13.65 -29.46 -10.25
CA VAL A 359 13.89 -30.02 -11.58
C VAL A 359 15.16 -29.38 -12.15
N ASN A 360 16.04 -30.19 -12.74
CA ASN A 360 17.16 -29.69 -13.52
C ASN A 360 16.67 -29.15 -14.87
N CYS A 361 17.30 -28.09 -15.39
CA CYS A 361 16.91 -27.52 -16.68
C CYS A 361 17.29 -28.37 -17.91
N ARG A 362 17.90 -29.55 -17.74
CA ARG A 362 18.25 -30.39 -18.89
C ARG A 362 16.97 -31.01 -19.46
N PRO A 363 16.70 -30.88 -20.77
CA PRO A 363 15.42 -31.33 -21.36
C PRO A 363 15.06 -32.80 -21.11
N ASN A 364 16.05 -33.67 -20.89
CA ASN A 364 15.83 -35.10 -20.63
C ASN A 364 15.66 -35.45 -19.14
N ASP A 365 15.83 -34.48 -18.24
CA ASP A 365 15.76 -34.71 -16.78
C ASP A 365 14.33 -34.52 -16.24
N PHE A 366 13.39 -34.05 -17.07
CA PHE A 366 12.02 -33.77 -16.66
C PHE A 366 10.96 -34.12 -17.69
N GLY A 367 9.73 -34.21 -17.19
CA GLY A 367 8.51 -34.31 -17.96
C GLY A 367 7.43 -33.41 -17.37
N TYR A 368 6.23 -33.50 -17.92
CA TYR A 368 5.06 -32.77 -17.43
C TYR A 368 3.98 -33.75 -16.98
N TYR A 369 3.36 -33.48 -15.84
CA TYR A 369 2.09 -34.10 -15.49
C TYR A 369 0.98 -33.06 -15.61
N LYS A 370 -0.19 -33.54 -16.06
CA LYS A 370 -1.35 -32.71 -16.36
C LYS A 370 -2.27 -32.62 -15.15
N LEU A 371 -2.74 -31.41 -14.88
CA LEU A 371 -3.83 -31.10 -13.98
C LEU A 371 -4.99 -30.58 -14.82
N GLU A 372 -6.17 -31.17 -14.67
CA GLU A 372 -7.40 -30.76 -15.36
C GLU A 372 -8.28 -29.93 -14.42
N GLY A 373 -9.00 -28.95 -14.96
CA GLY A 373 -9.89 -28.13 -14.19
C GLY A 373 -9.15 -27.26 -13.17
N VAL A 374 -8.04 -26.65 -13.58
CA VAL A 374 -7.25 -25.76 -12.71
C VAL A 374 -6.97 -24.42 -13.39
N ASN A 375 -7.11 -23.35 -12.61
CA ASN A 375 -6.70 -22.01 -12.94
C ASN A 375 -5.48 -21.61 -12.12
N HIS A 376 -4.61 -20.83 -12.75
CA HIS A 376 -3.57 -20.10 -12.04
C HIS A 376 -4.08 -18.67 -11.79
N PHE A 377 -3.69 -18.02 -10.69
CA PHE A 377 -4.17 -16.65 -10.37
C PHE A 377 -3.92 -15.64 -11.52
N MET A 378 -2.91 -15.90 -12.35
CA MET A 378 -2.59 -15.05 -13.49
C MET A 378 -3.57 -15.17 -14.67
N SER A 379 -4.21 -16.33 -14.86
CA SER A 379 -5.00 -16.59 -16.07
C SER A 379 -6.34 -15.87 -16.10
N GLN A 380 -6.82 -15.38 -14.95
CA GLN A 380 -8.09 -14.69 -14.84
C GLN A 380 -8.01 -13.22 -15.28
N TYR A 381 -6.91 -12.53 -14.99
CA TYR A 381 -6.82 -11.07 -15.17
C TYR A 381 -5.73 -10.60 -16.14
N ASN A 382 -4.80 -11.49 -16.51
CA ASN A 382 -3.72 -11.18 -17.43
C ASN A 382 -3.98 -11.87 -18.77
N GLU A 383 -3.79 -11.13 -19.85
CA GLU A 383 -3.97 -11.71 -21.18
C GLU A 383 -2.89 -12.77 -21.44
N GLY A 384 -3.33 -13.98 -21.79
CA GLY A 384 -2.44 -15.04 -22.25
C GLY A 384 -1.98 -14.84 -23.68
N GLU A 385 -0.92 -15.54 -24.05
CA GLU A 385 -0.43 -15.55 -25.42
C GLU A 385 -1.26 -16.49 -26.30
N GLY A 386 -1.66 -16.03 -27.48
CA GLY A 386 -2.40 -16.84 -28.45
C GLY A 386 -1.49 -17.75 -29.27
N ILE A 387 -1.18 -18.95 -28.78
CA ILE A 387 -0.32 -19.94 -29.43
C ILE A 387 -0.87 -21.34 -29.24
N LYS A 388 -0.38 -22.34 -30.00
CA LYS A 388 -0.82 -23.73 -29.80
C LYS A 388 -0.31 -24.27 -28.46
N GLU A 389 -1.06 -25.21 -27.88
CA GLU A 389 -0.70 -25.88 -26.62
C GLU A 389 0.72 -26.50 -26.65
N SER A 390 1.13 -27.06 -27.79
CA SER A 390 2.48 -27.62 -27.97
C SER A 390 3.57 -26.55 -28.08
N ASP A 391 3.26 -25.38 -28.64
CA ASP A 391 4.18 -24.22 -28.65
C ASP A 391 4.36 -23.68 -27.23
N CYS A 392 3.29 -23.61 -26.43
CA CYS A 392 3.32 -23.23 -25.02
C CYS A 392 4.24 -24.15 -24.21
N GLY A 393 4.10 -25.47 -24.38
CA GLY A 393 4.98 -26.45 -23.75
C GLY A 393 6.44 -26.30 -24.18
N ARG A 394 6.71 -26.06 -25.48
CA ARG A 394 8.08 -25.80 -25.96
C ARG A 394 8.70 -24.55 -25.34
N LYS A 395 7.94 -23.46 -25.20
CA LYS A 395 8.41 -22.24 -24.52
C LYS A 395 8.79 -22.50 -23.07
N CYS A 396 7.92 -23.16 -22.31
CA CYS A 396 8.24 -23.53 -20.93
C CYS A 396 9.43 -24.49 -20.84
N THR A 397 9.58 -25.41 -21.79
CA THR A 397 10.72 -26.35 -21.84
C THR A 397 12.03 -25.61 -22.07
N SER A 398 12.04 -24.57 -22.91
CA SER A 398 13.21 -23.74 -23.19
C SER A 398 13.58 -22.76 -22.07
N ASP A 399 12.65 -22.46 -21.16
CA ASP A 399 12.89 -21.57 -20.01
C ASP A 399 13.21 -22.37 -18.75
N CYS A 400 14.44 -22.22 -18.25
CA CYS A 400 14.91 -22.86 -17.02
C CYS A 400 14.17 -22.43 -15.77
N ASN A 401 13.59 -21.23 -15.76
CA ASN A 401 12.83 -20.71 -14.63
C ASN A 401 11.36 -21.15 -14.68
N CYS A 402 10.88 -21.65 -15.83
CA CYS A 402 9.51 -22.13 -15.94
C CYS A 402 9.31 -23.38 -15.07
N LEU A 403 8.33 -23.32 -14.20
CA LEU A 403 7.88 -24.41 -13.33
C LEU A 403 6.72 -25.19 -13.93
N GLY A 404 5.94 -24.57 -14.82
CA GLY A 404 4.83 -25.16 -15.54
C GLY A 404 4.17 -24.16 -16.46
N TYR A 405 3.20 -24.61 -17.23
CA TYR A 405 2.39 -23.73 -18.07
C TYR A 405 0.91 -24.05 -17.92
N PHE A 406 0.08 -23.01 -18.07
CA PHE A 406 -1.37 -23.11 -18.03
C PHE A 406 -1.92 -22.79 -19.41
N TYR A 407 -2.95 -23.52 -19.81
CA TYR A 407 -3.55 -23.39 -21.13
C TYR A 407 -5.06 -23.49 -21.04
N HIS A 408 -5.75 -22.51 -21.63
CA HIS A 408 -7.21 -22.54 -21.80
C HIS A 408 -7.49 -22.95 -23.24
N ARG A 409 -8.00 -24.17 -23.43
CA ARG A 409 -8.13 -24.76 -24.78
C ARG A 409 -9.15 -24.06 -25.65
N GLU A 410 -10.25 -23.62 -25.04
CA GLU A 410 -11.35 -22.93 -25.74
C GLU A 410 -10.91 -21.63 -26.40
N THR A 411 -10.05 -20.86 -25.71
CA THR A 411 -9.55 -19.56 -26.19
C THR A 411 -8.15 -19.65 -26.80
N SER A 412 -7.52 -20.83 -26.78
CA SER A 412 -6.14 -21.06 -27.22
C SER A 412 -5.13 -20.09 -26.60
N LYS A 413 -5.29 -19.83 -25.31
CA LYS A 413 -4.43 -18.92 -24.54
C LYS A 413 -3.46 -19.69 -23.65
N CYS A 414 -2.20 -19.24 -23.66
CA CYS A 414 -1.07 -19.83 -22.93
C CYS A 414 -0.52 -18.85 -21.88
N TRP A 415 -0.16 -19.38 -20.71
CA TRP A 415 0.57 -18.67 -19.66
C TRP A 415 1.74 -19.51 -19.16
N ILE A 416 2.93 -18.90 -19.12
CA ILE A 416 4.15 -19.51 -18.57
C ILE A 416 4.26 -19.12 -17.09
N ALA A 417 4.41 -20.12 -16.22
CA ALA A 417 4.46 -19.91 -14.78
C ALA A 417 5.87 -20.22 -14.24
N ASN A 418 6.53 -19.17 -13.75
CA ASN A 418 7.82 -19.29 -13.04
C ASN A 418 7.64 -19.50 -11.53
N GLU A 419 6.41 -19.34 -11.05
CA GLU A 419 5.94 -19.64 -9.71
C GLU A 419 4.55 -20.25 -9.86
N LEU A 420 4.22 -21.32 -9.12
CA LEU A 420 2.95 -22.03 -9.27
C LEU A 420 1.87 -21.54 -8.30
N LYS A 421 2.27 -21.22 -7.06
CA LYS A 421 1.41 -20.59 -6.06
C LYS A 421 0.11 -21.37 -5.85
N THR A 422 -0.97 -20.70 -5.49
CA THR A 422 -2.30 -21.31 -5.35
C THR A 422 -2.88 -21.59 -6.73
N LEU A 423 -3.34 -22.83 -6.93
CA LEU A 423 -4.14 -23.21 -8.08
C LEU A 423 -5.62 -23.27 -7.67
N ALA A 424 -6.47 -22.52 -8.34
CA ALA A 424 -7.90 -22.55 -8.10
C ALA A 424 -8.54 -23.65 -8.94
N LYS A 425 -9.28 -24.56 -8.30
CA LYS A 425 -10.06 -25.57 -9.02
C LYS A 425 -11.21 -24.91 -9.77
N THR A 426 -11.50 -25.41 -10.97
CA THR A 426 -12.62 -24.97 -11.81
C THR A 426 -13.33 -26.17 -12.40
N SER A 427 -14.64 -26.02 -12.64
CA SER A 427 -15.45 -27.04 -13.33
C SER A 427 -15.12 -27.16 -14.81
N ASN A 428 -14.44 -26.16 -15.40
CA ASN A 428 -14.05 -26.20 -16.80
C ASN A 428 -12.80 -27.08 -17.01
N SER A 429 -13.01 -28.34 -17.41
CA SER A 429 -11.93 -29.29 -17.68
C SER A 429 -11.02 -28.90 -18.85
N SER A 430 -11.41 -27.93 -19.66
CA SER A 430 -10.59 -27.40 -20.76
C SER A 430 -9.47 -26.45 -20.27
N HIS A 431 -9.56 -25.99 -19.02
CA HIS A 431 -8.51 -25.25 -18.34
C HIS A 431 -7.52 -26.24 -17.71
N VAL A 432 -6.31 -26.27 -18.22
CA VAL A 432 -5.32 -27.30 -17.89
C VAL A 432 -4.01 -26.67 -17.45
N GLY A 433 -3.40 -27.27 -16.42
CA GLY A 433 -2.05 -26.95 -15.95
C GLY A 433 -1.10 -28.10 -16.25
N TYR A 434 0.06 -27.81 -16.82
CA TYR A 434 1.13 -28.76 -17.07
C TYR A 434 2.32 -28.41 -16.19
N ILE A 435 2.59 -29.25 -15.20
CA ILE A 435 3.58 -28.97 -14.16
C ILE A 435 4.84 -29.79 -14.43
N LYS A 436 6.01 -29.14 -14.44
CA LYS A 436 7.29 -29.85 -14.60
C LYS A 436 7.51 -30.79 -13.41
N ALA A 437 8.00 -31.98 -13.68
CA ALA A 437 8.43 -32.93 -12.66
C ALA A 437 9.68 -33.68 -13.14
N PRO A 438 10.56 -34.09 -12.22
CA PRO A 438 11.72 -34.88 -12.59
C PRO A 438 11.25 -36.21 -13.22
N ASN A 439 11.98 -36.65 -14.25
CA ASN A 439 11.85 -38.01 -14.75
C ASN A 439 12.27 -38.97 -13.63
N LYS A 440 11.56 -40.09 -13.50
CA LYS A 440 11.71 -41.04 -12.37
C LYS A 440 13.15 -41.45 -12.12
#